data_AF-A0A1M7YXD1-F1
#
_entry.id   AF-A0A1M7YXD1-F1
#
_cell.length_a   1.000
_cell.length_b   1.000
_cell.length_c   1.000
_cell.angle_alpha   90.00
_cell.angle_beta   90.00
_cell.angle_gamma   90.00
#
_symmetry.space_group_name_H-M   'P 1'
#
loop_
_entity.id
_entity.type
_entity.pdbx_description
1 polymer ?
#
loop_
_entity_poly.entity_id
_entity_poly.type
_entity_poly.pdbx_seq_one_letter_code
_entity_poly.pdbx_strand_id
1 'polypeptide(L)' 'MSTFQIIVLIVGGGLLLPGGYSGCVLFARSLKISDKFGDETNVGTLWGLFILGLSASLLLMWLVLP' A
#
# COMPACT_ATOMS: atom_id res chain seq x y z
N MET A 1 6.35 25.05 4.57
CA MET A 1 6.71 23.65 4.23
C MET A 1 8.14 23.63 3.75
N SER A 2 9.02 22.95 4.48
CA SER A 2 10.43 22.75 4.08
C SER A 2 10.52 21.83 2.86
N THR A 3 11.54 21.99 2.02
CA THR A 3 11.83 21.09 0.90
C THR A 3 11.85 19.62 1.35
N PHE A 4 12.35 19.36 2.56
CA PHE A 4 12.33 18.03 3.18
C PHE A 4 10.91 17.47 3.35
N GLN A 5 9.98 18.28 3.85
CA GLN A 5 8.58 17.88 4.05
C GLN A 5 7.88 17.57 2.73
N ILE A 6 8.17 18.33 1.67
CA ILE A 6 7.63 18.11 0.33
C ILE A 6 8.11 16.77 -0.23
N ILE A 7 9.41 16.46 -0.10
CA ILE A 7 9.97 15.18 -0.56
C ILE A 7 9.34 14.02 0.19
N VAL A 8 9.21 14.12 1.51
CA VAL A 8 8.60 13.07 2.34
C VAL A 8 7.12 12.86 1.98
N LEU A 9 6.37 13.93 1.68
CA LEU A 9 4.99 13.84 1.18
C LEU A 9 4.89 13.16 -0.17
N ILE A 10 5.79 13.47 -1.10
CA ILE A 10 5.83 12.83 -2.44
C ILE A 10 6.16 11.34 -2.30
N VAL A 11 7.14 10.99 -1.46
CA VAL A 11 7.53 9.60 -1.22
C VAL A 11 6.41 8.82 -0.52
N GLY A 12 5.78 9.41 0.50
CA GLY A 12 4.60 8.84 1.16
C GLY A 12 3.46 8.63 0.18
N GLY A 13 3.06 9.66 -0.56
CA GLY A 13 2.04 9.54 -1.60
C GLY A 13 2.36 8.48 -2.66
N GLY A 14 3.64 8.37 -3.05
CA GLY A 14 4.14 7.35 -3.96
C GLY A 14 4.03 5.93 -3.41
N LEU A 15 4.25 5.73 -2.11
CA LEU A 15 4.07 4.45 -1.39
C LEU A 15 2.60 4.05 -1.20
N LEU A 16 1.71 5.04 -1.16
CA LEU A 16 0.26 4.82 -1.07
C LEU A 16 -0.32 4.19 -2.33
N LEU A 17 0.24 4.49 -3.51
CA LEU A 17 -0.20 3.93 -4.78
C LEU A 17 -0.06 2.39 -4.87
N PRO A 18 1.12 1.78 -4.65
CA PRO A 18 1.26 0.33 -4.66
C PRO A 18 0.52 -0.33 -3.48
N GLY A 19 0.45 0.33 -2.32
CA GLY A 19 -0.36 -0.13 -1.20
C GLY A 19 -1.85 -0.20 -1.56
N GLY A 20 -2.44 0.89 -2.06
CA GLY A 20 -3.84 0.96 -2.48
C GLY A 20 -4.17 0.03 -3.65
N TYR A 21 -3.27 -0.08 -4.64
CA TYR A 21 -3.42 -1.03 -5.74
C TYR A 21 -3.44 -2.47 -5.23
N SER A 22 -2.51 -2.84 -4.35
CA SER A 22 -2.47 -4.17 -3.74
C SER A 22 -3.75 -4.47 -2.94
N GLY A 23 -4.23 -3.50 -2.17
CA GLY A 23 -5.49 -3.61 -1.42
C GLY A 23 -6.71 -3.80 -2.33
N CYS A 24 -6.79 -3.06 -3.45
CA CYS A 24 -7.86 -3.25 -4.44
C CYS A 24 -7.83 -4.65 -5.07
N VAL A 25 -6.65 -5.19 -5.36
CA VAL A 25 -6.49 -6.55 -5.90
C VAL A 25 -6.88 -7.61 -4.87
N LEU A 26 -6.49 -7.43 -3.60
CA LEU A 26 -6.91 -8.31 -2.50
C LEU A 26 -8.42 -8.27 -2.29
N PHE A 27 -9.04 -7.08 -2.37
CA PHE A 27 -10.49 -6.91 -2.23
C PHE A 27 -11.26 -7.50 -3.42
N ALA A 28 -10.75 -7.33 -4.64
CA ALA A 28 -11.32 -7.98 -5.82
C ALA A 28 -11.21 -9.52 -5.75
N ARG A 29 -10.10 -10.05 -5.18
CA ARG A 29 -9.96 -11.49 -4.91
C ARG A 29 -10.92 -11.98 -3.83
N SER A 30 -11.12 -11.24 -2.73
CA SER A 30 -12.03 -11.64 -1.66
C SER A 30 -13.50 -11.65 -2.11
N LEU A 31 -13.90 -10.73 -2.98
CA LEU A 31 -15.23 -10.74 -3.60
C LEU A 31 -15.42 -11.87 -4.64
N LYS A 32 -14.36 -12.24 -5.37
CA LYS A 32 -14.37 -13.34 -6.36
C LYS A 32 -14.00 -14.69 -5.73
N ILE A 33 -14.54 -15.01 -4.56
CA ILE A 33 -14.11 -16.08 -3.64
C ILE A 33 -13.99 -17.53 -4.21
N SER A 34 -14.17 -17.78 -5.51
CA SER A 34 -14.43 -19.11 -6.04
C SER A 34 -13.47 -19.71 -7.07
N ASP A 35 -12.50 -19.01 -7.71
CA ASP A 35 -11.90 -19.65 -8.92
C ASP A 35 -10.37 -19.77 -9.04
N LYS A 36 -9.54 -19.12 -8.22
CA LYS A 36 -8.07 -19.25 -8.40
C LYS A 36 -7.31 -19.28 -7.09
N PHE A 37 -7.47 -20.39 -6.35
CA PHE A 37 -6.58 -20.77 -5.25
C PHE A 37 -5.19 -21.24 -5.72
N GLY A 38 -4.92 -21.27 -7.03
CA GLY A 38 -3.63 -21.75 -7.58
C GLY A 38 -2.47 -20.75 -7.56
N ASP A 39 -2.56 -19.65 -6.81
CA ASP A 39 -1.61 -18.52 -6.89
C ASP A 39 -1.29 -17.97 -5.49
N GLU A 40 -1.05 -18.90 -4.55
CA GLU A 40 -0.85 -18.65 -3.10
C GLU A 40 0.38 -17.77 -2.82
N THR A 41 1.40 -17.82 -3.68
CA THR A 41 2.64 -17.04 -3.55
C THR A 41 2.40 -15.54 -3.76
N ASN A 42 1.46 -15.17 -4.64
CA ASN A 42 1.13 -13.76 -4.91
C ASN A 42 0.32 -13.12 -3.78
N VAL A 43 -0.48 -13.90 -3.03
CA VAL A 43 -1.34 -13.36 -1.96
C VAL A 43 -0.50 -12.83 -0.81
N GLY A 44 0.53 -13.57 -0.38
CA GLY A 44 1.45 -13.13 0.67
C GLY A 44 2.20 -11.85 0.28
N THR A 45 2.69 -11.77 -0.95
CA THR A 45 3.38 -10.58 -1.47
C THR A 45 2.44 -9.38 -1.57
N LEU A 46 1.19 -9.57 -2.01
CA LEU A 46 0.17 -8.51 -2.04
C LEU A 46 -0.13 -7.99 -0.63
N TRP A 47 -0.33 -8.87 0.35
CA TRP A 47 -0.51 -8.46 1.75
C TRP A 47 0.72 -7.73 2.30
N GLY A 48 1.92 -8.17 1.96
CA GLY A 48 3.18 -7.50 2.32
C GLY A 48 3.25 -6.09 1.73
N LEU A 49 2.99 -5.93 0.42
CA LEU A 49 2.94 -4.63 -0.27
C LEU A 49 1.84 -3.72 0.29
N PHE A 50 0.69 -4.29 0.65
CA PHE A 50 -0.41 -3.55 1.25
C PHE A 50 -0.04 -3.01 2.63
N ILE A 51 0.41 -3.88 3.54
CA ILE A 51 0.78 -3.50 4.91
C ILE A 51 1.98 -2.56 4.89
N LEU A 52 3.02 -2.88 4.14
CA LEU A 52 4.25 -2.07 4.11
C LEU A 52 4.00 -0.73 3.42
N GLY A 53 3.28 -0.71 2.29
CA GLY A 53 2.91 0.51 1.59
C GLY A 53 2.02 1.43 2.42
N LEU A 54 0.98 0.90 3.06
CA LEU A 54 0.13 1.69 3.96
C LEU A 54 0.88 2.16 5.20
N SER A 55 1.57 1.26 5.90
CA SER A 55 2.25 1.60 7.16
C SER A 55 3.34 2.63 6.93
N ALA A 56 4.20 2.43 5.93
CA ALA A 56 5.26 3.38 5.59
C ALA A 56 4.69 4.72 5.12
N SER A 57 3.66 4.72 4.27
CA SER A 57 3.01 5.96 3.83
C SER A 57 2.36 6.72 4.98
N LEU A 58 1.66 6.02 5.89
CA LEU A 58 1.01 6.64 7.04
C LEU A 58 2.02 7.24 8.00
N LEU A 59 3.13 6.53 8.24
CA LEU A 59 4.23 6.99 9.11
C LEU A 59 4.92 8.23 8.51
N LEU A 60 5.18 8.23 7.20
CA LEU A 60 5.76 9.38 6.49
C LEU A 60 4.81 10.59 6.48
N MET A 61 3.51 10.37 6.29
CA MET A 61 2.50 11.42 6.37
C MET A 61 2.38 11.97 7.80
N TRP A 62 2.36 11.10 8.81
CA TRP A 62 2.33 11.50 10.22
C TRP A 62 3.54 12.32 10.63
N LEU A 63 4.72 12.02 10.06
CA LEU A 63 5.95 12.77 10.36
C LEU A 63 5.96 14.18 9.74
N VAL A 64 5.07 14.45 8.78
CA VAL A 64 5.02 15.73 8.05
C VAL A 64 3.77 16.55 8.36
N LEU A 65 2.63 15.92 8.62
CA LEU A 65 1.42 16.59 9.07
C LEU A 65 1.53 16.91 10.59
N PRO A 66 1.39 18.19 10.99
CA PRO A 66 1.39 18.59 12.40
C PRO A 66 0.12 18.17 13.15
#